data_AF-A0A1Z8Q2G5-F1
#
_entry.id   AF-A0A1Z8Q2G5-F1
#
_cell.length_a   1.000
_cell.length_b   1.000
_cell.length_c   1.000
_cell.angle_alpha   90.00
_cell.angle_beta   90.00
_cell.angle_gamma   90.00
#
_symmetry.space_group_name_H-M   'P 1'
#
loop_
_entity.id
_entity.type
_entity.pdbx_description
1 polymer ?
#
loop_
_entity_poly.entity_id
_entity_poly.type
_entity_poly.pdbx_seq_one_letter_code
_entity_poly.pdbx_strand_id
1 'polypeptide(L)'
;MTQQDINIEPSGDIKPQSSSNKTHKTFVWSALVVGLSHTFCCIIPGIFSLLALLSVFGFSIALPGWAASLHAITHSYELYIIGVSGVLLAVGWASLWYSRKHDCHETGCHHSTCQPRKRNVNKVLLFATGLFMINLGIYIAYHMPSTETASTEIIHNDHAHEHDHEH
;
A
#
# COMPACT_ATOMS: atom_id res chain seq x y z
N MET A 1 -22.07 -24.58 -36.25
CA MET A 1 -22.01 -25.87 -35.53
C MET A 1 -20.88 -25.77 -34.52
N THR A 2 -21.05 -25.68 -33.21
CA THR A 2 -22.23 -25.68 -32.34
C THR A 2 -21.85 -24.82 -31.13
N GLN A 3 -22.73 -23.86 -30.84
CA GLN A 3 -22.79 -23.02 -29.65
C GLN A 3 -22.85 -23.91 -28.40
N GLN A 4 -22.03 -23.62 -27.39
CA GLN A 4 -22.30 -24.03 -26.01
C GLN A 4 -22.58 -22.77 -25.21
N ASP A 5 -23.87 -22.49 -25.05
CA ASP A 5 -24.42 -21.42 -24.25
C ASP A 5 -24.20 -21.72 -22.76
N ILE A 6 -23.40 -20.90 -22.10
CA ILE A 6 -23.30 -20.90 -20.64
C ILE A 6 -24.33 -19.90 -20.14
N ASN A 7 -25.54 -20.42 -19.89
CA ASN A 7 -26.60 -19.71 -19.18
C ASN A 7 -26.16 -19.50 -17.72
N ILE A 8 -26.03 -18.25 -17.29
CA ILE A 8 -25.85 -17.89 -15.89
C ILE A 8 -27.20 -17.37 -15.40
N GLU A 9 -28.01 -18.26 -14.81
CA GLU A 9 -29.17 -17.87 -14.02
C GLU A 9 -28.74 -17.28 -12.67
N PRO A 10 -29.52 -16.33 -12.11
CA PRO A 10 -29.24 -15.71 -10.83
C PRO A 10 -29.88 -16.50 -9.69
N SER A 11 -29.09 -16.79 -8.65
CA SER A 11 -29.52 -17.30 -7.35
C SER A 11 -29.97 -18.77 -7.31
N GLY A 12 -29.13 -19.63 -6.73
CA GLY A 12 -29.53 -20.99 -6.35
C GLY A 12 -28.41 -22.01 -6.55
N ASP A 13 -27.94 -22.55 -5.43
CA ASP A 13 -27.23 -23.83 -5.31
C ASP A 13 -25.96 -24.06 -6.17
N ILE A 14 -24.82 -23.90 -5.51
CA ILE A 14 -23.56 -24.53 -5.91
C ILE A 14 -23.77 -26.05 -5.79
N LYS A 15 -24.23 -26.71 -6.86
CA LYS A 15 -24.25 -28.16 -6.95
C LYS A 15 -22.81 -28.68 -6.96
N PRO A 16 -22.39 -29.53 -6.01
CA PRO A 16 -21.05 -30.10 -6.03
C PRO A 16 -20.93 -31.08 -7.19
N GLN A 17 -20.05 -30.79 -8.14
CA GLN A 17 -19.62 -31.71 -9.19
C GLN A 17 -18.84 -32.86 -8.53
N SER A 18 -19.54 -33.98 -8.37
CA SER A 18 -19.01 -35.28 -7.97
C SER A 18 -18.24 -35.91 -9.14
N SER A 19 -16.92 -36.07 -8.99
CA SER A 19 -16.21 -37.28 -9.44
C SER A 19 -14.72 -37.27 -9.01
N SER A 20 -14.26 -38.45 -8.58
CA SER A 20 -12.88 -38.87 -8.27
C SER A 20 -12.35 -38.57 -6.87
N ASN A 21 -11.86 -39.62 -6.19
CA ASN A 21 -11.43 -39.65 -4.78
C ASN A 21 -10.25 -38.69 -4.44
N LYS A 22 -9.66 -38.02 -5.44
CA LYS A 22 -8.61 -37.00 -5.28
C LYS A 22 -9.18 -35.56 -5.24
N THR A 23 -10.41 -35.37 -5.71
CA THR A 23 -11.04 -34.05 -5.95
C THR A 23 -11.64 -33.43 -4.68
N HIS A 24 -12.06 -34.25 -3.71
CA HIS A 24 -12.55 -33.78 -2.41
C HIS A 24 -11.45 -33.04 -1.62
N LYS A 25 -10.21 -33.54 -1.67
CA LYS A 25 -9.07 -32.93 -0.99
C LYS A 25 -8.77 -31.55 -1.57
N THR A 26 -8.81 -31.40 -2.90
CA THR A 26 -8.62 -30.10 -3.57
C THR A 26 -9.75 -29.11 -3.29
N PHE A 27 -11.00 -29.57 -3.17
CA PHE A 27 -12.14 -28.69 -2.86
C PHE A 27 -12.09 -28.16 -1.42
N VAL A 28 -11.80 -29.03 -0.44
CA VAL A 28 -11.60 -28.61 0.96
C VAL A 28 -10.41 -27.66 1.06
N TRP A 29 -9.34 -27.92 0.31
CA TRP A 29 -8.15 -27.09 0.32
C TRP A 29 -8.41 -25.69 -0.27
N SER A 30 -9.12 -25.58 -1.39
CA SER A 30 -9.46 -24.27 -1.97
C SER A 30 -10.45 -23.49 -1.10
N ALA A 31 -11.43 -24.15 -0.48
CA ALA A 31 -12.33 -23.51 0.48
C ALA A 31 -11.57 -22.97 1.71
N LEU A 32 -10.61 -23.74 2.23
CA LEU A 32 -9.78 -23.35 3.36
C LEU A 32 -8.85 -22.18 3.00
N VAL A 33 -8.22 -22.21 1.82
CA VAL A 33 -7.36 -21.12 1.32
C VAL A 33 -8.16 -19.82 1.13
N VAL A 34 -9.37 -19.90 0.57
CA VAL A 34 -10.25 -18.72 0.39
C VAL A 34 -10.69 -18.16 1.74
N GLY A 35 -11.13 -19.02 2.66
CA GLY A 35 -11.53 -18.62 4.01
C GLY A 35 -10.40 -17.93 4.76
N LEU A 36 -9.21 -18.55 4.78
CA LEU A 36 -8.01 -17.97 5.38
C LEU A 36 -7.61 -16.64 4.73
N SER A 37 -7.61 -16.57 3.40
CA SER A 37 -7.23 -15.34 2.69
C SER A 37 -8.15 -14.18 3.06
N HIS A 38 -9.46 -14.42 3.22
CA HIS A 38 -10.40 -13.38 3.62
C HIS A 38 -10.21 -12.94 5.08
N THR A 39 -10.00 -13.90 5.99
CA THR A 39 -9.70 -13.58 7.39
C THR A 39 -8.42 -12.77 7.50
N PHE A 40 -7.35 -13.16 6.80
CA PHE A 40 -6.08 -12.44 6.81
C PHE A 40 -6.20 -11.05 6.18
N CYS A 41 -6.87 -10.91 5.04
CA CYS A 41 -6.97 -9.62 4.36
C CYS A 41 -7.92 -8.63 5.06
N CYS A 42 -8.89 -9.10 5.85
CA CYS A 42 -9.86 -8.23 6.52
C CYS A 42 -9.52 -7.96 7.98
N ILE A 43 -9.02 -8.97 8.72
CA ILE A 43 -8.78 -8.82 10.17
C ILE A 43 -7.44 -8.15 10.45
N ILE A 44 -6.37 -8.52 9.72
CA ILE A 44 -5.04 -7.96 9.99
C ILE A 44 -5.01 -6.43 9.78
N PRO A 45 -5.52 -5.88 8.66
CA PRO A 45 -5.55 -4.43 8.50
C PRO A 45 -6.44 -3.76 9.54
N GLY A 46 -7.55 -4.40 9.93
CA GLY A 46 -8.45 -3.88 10.95
C GLY A 46 -7.78 -3.75 12.32
N ILE A 47 -7.07 -4.79 12.77
CA ILE A 47 -6.33 -4.75 14.05
C ILE A 47 -5.19 -3.73 13.97
N PHE A 48 -4.48 -3.64 12.85
CA PHE A 48 -3.40 -2.68 12.68
C PHE A 48 -3.92 -1.23 12.71
N SER A 49 -5.04 -0.93 12.05
CA SER A 49 -5.68 0.37 12.11
C SER A 49 -6.17 0.72 13.52
N LEU A 50 -6.69 -0.25 14.27
CA LEU A 50 -7.10 -0.06 15.65
C LEU A 50 -5.90 0.31 16.54
N LEU A 51 -4.81 -0.47 16.46
CA LEU A 51 -3.58 -0.20 17.20
C LEU A 51 -2.97 1.15 16.81
N ALA A 52 -3.00 1.52 15.52
CA ALA A 52 -2.54 2.83 15.06
C ALA A 52 -3.37 3.97 15.68
N LEU A 53 -4.70 3.84 15.75
CA LEU A 53 -5.57 4.81 16.42
C LEU A 53 -5.25 4.94 17.91
N LEU A 54 -5.09 3.82 18.61
CA LEU A 54 -4.69 3.79 20.02
C LEU A 54 -3.31 4.43 20.23
N SER A 55 -2.36 4.21 19.30
CA SER A 55 -1.03 4.81 19.34
C SER A 55 -1.07 6.33 19.18
N VAL A 56 -1.86 6.85 18.23
CA VAL A 56 -2.02 8.31 18.02
C VAL A 56 -2.64 8.97 19.26
N PHE A 57 -3.63 8.31 19.87
CA PHE A 57 -4.28 8.81 21.07
C PHE A 57 -3.35 8.79 22.29
N GLY A 58 -2.52 7.75 22.44
CA GLY A 58 -1.53 7.63 23.51
C GLY A 58 -0.34 8.59 23.39
N PHE A 59 0.12 8.87 22.16
CA PHE A 59 1.26 9.77 21.93
C PHE A 59 0.97 11.24 22.25
N SER A 60 -0.31 11.64 22.31
CA SER A 60 -0.70 13.03 22.52
C SER A 60 -0.48 13.54 23.96
N ILE A 61 -0.10 12.69 24.92
CA ILE A 61 -0.17 13.01 26.37
C ILE A 61 1.22 13.19 27.02
N ALA A 62 2.26 12.49 26.59
CA ALA A 62 3.66 12.74 26.93
C ALA A 62 4.53 11.72 26.19
N LEU A 63 5.70 12.10 25.69
CA LEU A 63 6.68 11.16 25.14
C LEU A 63 7.60 10.64 26.27
N PRO A 64 7.38 9.44 26.82
CA PRO A 64 8.33 8.86 27.76
C PRO A 64 9.64 8.50 27.05
N GLY A 65 10.77 8.52 27.75
CA GLY A 65 12.11 8.34 27.13
C GLY A 65 12.30 7.04 26.33
N TRP A 66 11.55 5.98 26.64
CA TRP A 66 11.55 4.75 25.83
C TRP A 66 10.92 4.94 24.45
N ALA A 67 9.95 5.85 24.30
CA ALA A 67 9.33 6.17 23.02
C ALA A 67 10.30 6.90 22.08
N ALA A 68 11.25 7.68 22.61
CA ALA A 68 12.31 8.31 21.82
C ALA A 68 13.27 7.27 21.21
N SER A 69 13.58 6.20 21.96
CA SER A 69 14.40 5.10 21.45
C SER A 69 13.69 4.31 20.36
N LEU A 70 12.39 4.05 20.52
CA LEU A 70 11.57 3.42 19.49
C LEU A 70 11.40 4.30 18.25
N HIS A 71 11.28 5.62 18.41
CA HIS A 71 11.20 6.56 17.30
C HIS A 71 12.47 6.51 16.43
N ALA A 72 13.66 6.50 17.03
CA ALA A 72 14.93 6.38 16.31
C ALA A 72 15.05 5.07 15.52
N ILE A 73 14.62 3.95 16.10
CA ILE A 73 14.58 2.66 15.41
C ILE A 73 13.59 2.71 14.25
N THR A 74 12.39 3.27 14.48
CA THR A 74 11.33 3.36 13.46
C THR A 74 11.77 4.22 12.27
N HIS A 75 12.49 5.32 12.52
CA HIS A 75 13.06 6.17 11.47
C HIS A 75 14.00 5.39 10.53
N SER A 76 14.77 4.43 11.06
CA SER A 76 15.65 3.60 10.23
C SER A 76 14.89 2.67 9.26
N TYR A 77 13.66 2.31 9.58
CA TYR A 77 12.80 1.46 8.75
C TYR A 77 11.87 2.24 7.81
N GLU A 78 11.76 3.56 7.99
CA GLU A 78 10.85 4.42 7.23
C GLU A 78 11.08 4.27 5.72
N LEU A 79 12.34 4.29 5.29
CA LEU A 79 12.74 4.18 3.89
C LEU A 79 12.34 2.83 3.27
N TYR A 80 12.45 1.75 4.04
CA TYR A 80 12.01 0.43 3.61
C TYR A 80 10.49 0.37 3.43
N ILE A 81 9.73 0.92 4.38
CA ILE A 81 8.26 0.92 4.35
C ILE A 81 7.74 1.77 3.18
N ILE A 82 8.35 2.94 2.92
CA ILE A 82 8.02 3.78 1.76
C ILE A 82 8.32 3.02 0.46
N GLY A 83 9.48 2.37 0.37
CA GLY A 83 9.88 1.57 -0.80
C GLY A 83 8.90 0.44 -1.11
N VAL A 84 8.54 -0.35 -0.10
CA VAL A 84 7.57 -1.46 -0.24
C VAL A 84 6.19 -0.93 -0.64
N SER A 85 5.75 0.17 -0.03
CA SER A 85 4.47 0.81 -0.36
C SER A 85 4.43 1.27 -1.82
N GLY A 86 5.52 1.88 -2.32
CA GLY A 86 5.64 2.27 -3.72
C GLY A 86 5.56 1.08 -4.69
N VAL A 87 6.24 -0.04 -4.37
CA VAL A 87 6.18 -1.27 -5.18
C VAL A 87 4.77 -1.83 -5.23
N LEU A 88 4.09 -1.94 -4.08
CA LEU A 88 2.70 -2.43 -4.03
C LEU A 88 1.76 -1.54 -4.84
N LEU A 89 1.96 -0.22 -4.79
CA LEU A 89 1.19 0.74 -5.58
C LEU A 89 1.41 0.51 -7.08
N ALA A 90 2.67 0.33 -7.51
CA ALA A 90 3.02 0.04 -8.89
C ALA A 90 2.39 -1.28 -9.39
N VAL A 91 2.41 -2.32 -8.55
CA VAL A 91 1.73 -3.60 -8.85
C VAL A 91 0.22 -3.41 -8.99
N GLY A 92 -0.40 -2.58 -8.14
CA GLY A 92 -1.82 -2.24 -8.23
C GLY A 92 -2.16 -1.57 -9.56
N TRP A 93 -1.34 -0.61 -10.01
CA TRP A 93 -1.53 0.07 -11.29
C TRP A 93 -1.27 -0.86 -12.48
N ALA A 94 -0.23 -1.69 -12.41
CA ALA A 94 0.08 -2.69 -13.45
C ALA A 94 -1.07 -3.69 -13.61
N SER A 95 -1.66 -4.15 -12.50
CA SER A 95 -2.82 -5.04 -12.51
C SER A 95 -4.04 -4.37 -13.15
N LEU A 96 -4.31 -3.10 -12.81
CA LEU A 96 -5.41 -2.34 -13.39
C LEU A 96 -5.22 -2.11 -14.90
N TRP A 97 -3.98 -1.85 -15.34
CA TRP A 97 -3.64 -1.71 -16.75
C TRP A 97 -3.79 -3.03 -17.51
N TYR A 98 -3.30 -4.13 -16.94
CA TYR A 98 -3.44 -5.47 -17.51
C TYR A 98 -4.92 -5.86 -17.69
N SER A 99 -5.76 -5.65 -16.66
CA SER A 99 -7.20 -5.89 -16.77
C SER A 99 -7.88 -4.98 -17.81
N ARG A 100 -7.41 -3.74 -18.02
CA ARG A 100 -7.93 -2.87 -19.10
C ARG A 100 -7.59 -3.39 -20.48
N LYS A 101 -6.41 -3.99 -20.65
CA LYS A 101 -5.93 -4.50 -21.94
C LYS A 101 -6.65 -5.78 -22.37
N HIS A 102 -6.96 -6.67 -21.42
CA HIS A 102 -7.51 -8.00 -21.73
C HIS A 102 -9.04 -8.12 -21.65
N ASP A 103 -9.74 -7.26 -20.91
CA ASP A 103 -11.18 -7.46 -20.64
C ASP A 103 -12.15 -7.22 -21.82
N CYS A 104 -11.74 -6.56 -22.92
CA CYS A 104 -12.74 -6.09 -23.92
C CYS A 104 -12.25 -6.07 -25.38
N HIS A 105 -11.23 -6.83 -25.77
CA HIS A 105 -10.73 -6.67 -27.14
C HIS A 105 -11.55 -7.42 -28.21
N GLU A 106 -12.12 -8.62 -27.98
CA GLU A 106 -12.51 -9.44 -29.14
C GLU A 106 -13.81 -10.24 -29.09
N THR A 107 -14.60 -10.17 -28.02
CA THR A 107 -15.92 -10.83 -28.00
C THR A 107 -16.97 -9.83 -27.58
N GLY A 108 -18.04 -9.69 -28.37
CA GLY A 108 -19.18 -8.78 -28.13
C GLY A 108 -19.91 -9.11 -26.83
N CYS A 109 -19.30 -8.79 -25.71
CA CYS A 109 -19.71 -9.16 -24.37
C CYS A 109 -21.00 -8.41 -23.99
N HIS A 110 -22.13 -9.04 -24.27
CA HIS A 110 -23.48 -8.66 -23.86
C HIS A 110 -23.68 -9.02 -22.36
N HIS A 111 -22.83 -8.50 -21.47
CA HIS A 111 -22.87 -8.78 -20.03
C HIS A 111 -23.16 -7.50 -19.29
N SER A 112 -23.99 -7.58 -18.24
CA SER A 112 -24.31 -6.43 -17.41
C SER A 112 -23.05 -5.89 -16.72
N THR A 113 -22.75 -4.63 -17.04
CA THR A 113 -21.96 -3.68 -16.24
C THR A 113 -20.65 -4.20 -15.65
N CYS A 114 -19.65 -4.49 -16.50
CA CYS A 114 -18.25 -4.60 -16.06
C CYS A 114 -17.64 -3.23 -15.68
N GLN A 115 -18.24 -2.13 -16.17
CA GLN A 115 -17.80 -0.75 -15.91
C GLN A 115 -17.87 -0.25 -14.45
N PRO A 116 -18.97 -0.39 -13.67
CA PRO A 116 -19.06 0.21 -12.34
C PRO A 116 -18.06 -0.39 -11.35
N ARG A 117 -17.80 -1.71 -11.39
CA ARG A 117 -16.82 -2.35 -10.51
C ARG A 117 -15.39 -1.89 -10.82
N LYS A 118 -15.06 -1.70 -12.10
CA LYS A 118 -13.75 -1.21 -12.57
C LYS A 118 -13.50 0.25 -12.19
N ARG A 119 -14.54 1.10 -12.17
CA ARG A 119 -14.44 2.51 -11.70
C ARG A 119 -14.15 2.62 -10.22
N ASN A 120 -14.71 1.75 -9.38
CA ASN A 120 -14.47 1.79 -7.94
C ASN A 120 -13.03 1.43 -7.58
N VAL A 121 -12.44 0.42 -8.24
CA VAL A 121 -11.02 0.06 -8.04
C VAL A 121 -10.10 1.22 -8.42
N ASN A 122 -10.38 1.91 -9.54
CA ASN A 122 -9.59 3.08 -9.94
C ASN A 122 -9.65 4.22 -8.91
N LYS A 123 -10.81 4.44 -8.26
CA LYS A 123 -10.93 5.46 -7.19
C LYS A 123 -10.11 5.10 -5.96
N VAL A 124 -10.13 3.83 -5.54
CA VAL A 124 -9.33 3.35 -4.41
C VAL A 124 -7.84 3.50 -4.70
N LEU A 125 -7.41 3.11 -5.91
CA LEU A 125 -6.02 3.25 -6.33
C LEU A 125 -5.56 4.72 -6.36
N LEU A 126 -6.43 5.62 -6.83
CA LEU A 126 -6.17 7.05 -6.83
C LEU A 126 -6.01 7.60 -5.40
N PHE A 127 -6.91 7.20 -4.49
CA PHE A 127 -6.83 7.61 -3.08
C PHE A 127 -5.56 7.08 -2.40
N ALA A 128 -5.21 5.81 -2.63
CA ALA A 128 -3.97 5.21 -2.13
C ALA A 128 -2.73 5.95 -2.67
N THR A 129 -2.73 6.31 -3.96
CA THR A 129 -1.64 7.09 -4.57
C THR A 129 -1.54 8.48 -3.93
N GLY A 130 -2.66 9.16 -3.68
CA GLY A 130 -2.67 10.46 -3.00
C GLY A 130 -2.09 10.38 -1.58
N LEU A 131 -2.51 9.39 -0.79
CA LEU A 131 -1.97 9.15 0.55
C LEU A 131 -0.46 8.82 0.51
N PHE A 132 -0.01 8.04 -0.47
CA PHE A 132 1.41 7.76 -0.66
C PHE A 132 2.20 9.04 -0.97
N MET A 133 1.68 9.91 -1.85
CA MET A 133 2.33 11.19 -2.17
C MET A 133 2.43 12.13 -0.97
N ILE A 134 1.41 12.15 -0.10
CA ILE A 134 1.47 12.91 1.16
C ILE A 134 2.57 12.36 2.06
N ASN A 135 2.63 11.05 2.27
CA ASN A 135 3.69 10.40 3.07
C ASN A 135 5.08 10.69 2.50
N LEU A 136 5.24 10.57 1.18
CA LEU A 136 6.49 10.87 0.50
C LEU A 136 6.87 12.36 0.62
N GLY A 137 5.88 13.26 0.53
CA GLY A 137 6.10 14.70 0.71
C GLY A 137 6.57 15.05 2.11
N ILE A 138 6.00 14.42 3.15
CA ILE A 138 6.45 14.55 4.53
C ILE A 138 7.88 14.04 4.69
N TYR A 139 8.16 12.83 4.19
CA TYR A 139 9.51 12.26 4.23
C TYR A 139 10.55 13.20 3.60
N ILE A 140 10.25 13.71 2.39
CA ILE A 140 11.11 14.66 1.69
C ILE A 140 11.24 15.96 2.48
N ALA A 141 10.17 16.51 3.05
CA ALA A 141 10.23 17.77 3.80
C ALA A 141 11.12 17.68 5.05
N TYR A 142 11.13 16.53 5.73
CA TYR A 142 11.97 16.31 6.91
C TYR A 142 13.41 15.87 6.57
N HIS A 143 13.63 15.23 5.42
CA HIS A 143 14.96 14.76 4.98
C HIS A 143 15.64 15.66 3.95
N MET A 144 14.94 16.65 3.37
CA MET A 144 15.59 17.67 2.56
C MET A 144 16.44 18.52 3.51
N PRO A 145 17.76 18.61 3.30
CA PRO A 145 18.56 19.59 4.00
C PRO A 145 18.04 20.94 3.57
N SER A 146 17.37 21.65 4.48
CA SER A 146 17.04 23.05 4.26
C SER A 146 18.35 23.75 3.91
N THR A 147 18.37 24.42 2.76
CA THR A 147 19.44 25.27 2.27
C THR A 147 19.75 26.46 3.19
N GLU A 148 19.31 26.43 4.45
CA GLU A 148 19.65 27.41 5.49
C GLU A 148 21.00 27.13 6.16
N THR A 149 21.56 25.92 6.04
CA THR A 149 22.91 25.63 6.59
C THR A 149 24.05 26.11 5.69
N ALA A 150 23.79 26.52 4.45
CA ALA A 150 24.81 27.10 3.58
C ALA A 150 25.22 28.52 3.99
N SER A 151 24.43 29.21 4.82
CA SER A 151 24.71 30.58 5.25
C SER A 151 25.50 30.66 6.56
N THR A 152 25.62 29.57 7.32
CA THR A 152 26.34 29.58 8.62
C THR A 152 27.78 29.09 8.48
N GLU A 153 28.11 28.30 7.46
CA GLU A 153 29.50 27.87 7.23
C GLU A 153 30.39 28.95 6.57
N ILE A 154 29.78 29.98 5.94
CA ILE A 154 30.55 31.10 5.36
C ILE A 154 30.95 32.14 6.42
N ILE A 155 30.22 32.24 7.54
CA ILE A 155 30.51 33.27 8.57
C ILE A 155 31.57 32.80 9.58
N HIS A 156 31.85 31.49 9.70
CA HIS A 156 32.83 30.99 10.68
C HIS A 156 34.22 30.65 10.12
N ASN A 157 34.55 31.18 8.94
CA ASN A 157 35.90 31.06 8.36
C ASN A 157 36.62 32.41 8.17
N ASP A 158 36.08 33.50 8.74
CA ASP A 158 36.61 34.87 8.61
C ASP A 158 37.25 35.40 9.91
N HIS A 159 37.70 34.48 10.79
CA HIS A 159 38.41 34.81 12.04
C HIS A 159 39.79 34.15 12.17
N ALA A 160 40.35 33.62 11.08
CA ALA A 160 41.74 33.22 11.04
C ALA A 160 42.55 34.30 10.32
N HIS A 161 43.57 34.82 11.01
CA HIS A 161 44.59 35.79 10.57
C HIS A 161 44.28 37.27 10.83
N GLU A 162 44.61 37.76 12.04
CA GLU A 162 45.54 38.91 12.17
C GLU A 162 46.08 39.01 13.61
N HIS A 163 47.25 38.43 13.85
CA HIS A 163 48.12 38.79 14.97
C HIS A 163 49.54 38.88 14.40
N ASP A 164 49.80 39.96 13.65
CA ASP A 164 51.17 40.35 13.36
C ASP A 164 51.69 41.28 14.47
N HIS A 165 52.86 40.88 14.94
CA HIS A 165 53.67 41.53 15.94
C HIS A 165 54.32 42.79 15.37
N GLU A 166 54.16 43.94 16.01
CA GLU A 166 55.12 45.04 15.89
C GLU A 166 55.50 45.58 17.28
N HIS A 167 56.78 45.34 17.60
CA HIS A 167 57.76 46.04 18.44
C HIS A 167 57.32 47.05 19.53
#